data_AF-A0A1V1PLL6-F1
#
_entry.id   AF-A0A1V1PLL6-F1
#
_cell.length_a   1.000
_cell.length_b   1.000
_cell.length_c   1.000
_cell.angle_alpha   90.00
_cell.angle_beta   90.00
_cell.angle_gamma   90.00
#
_symmetry.space_group_name_H-M   'P 1'
#
loop_
_entity.id
_entity.type
_entity.pdbx_description
1 polymer ?
#
loop_
_entity_poly.entity_id
_entity_poly.type
_entity_poly.pdbx_seq_one_letter_code
_entity_poly.pdbx_strand_id
1 'polypeptide(L)'
;MLAENLSEEEGLSDGHKPHAALWLDFARGIGAEEAQVRATIPRAQTKNLIDTFLRLSRQSYPAALGALYAYESQMPDVALTKIKGLQEFYGARDETATRFFAVHASADVEHADVCRALLNQLTDDDAEEAVSAALELSNALLGFLDGALENSALAA
;
A
#
# COMPACT_ATOMS: atom_id res chain seq x y z
N MET A 1 -5.66 -14.65 -9.13
CA MET A 1 -5.03 -14.01 -10.32
C MET A 1 -4.96 -12.51 -10.11
N LEU A 2 -4.08 -11.76 -10.79
CA LEU A 2 -3.99 -10.29 -10.61
C LEU A 2 -5.33 -9.54 -10.83
N ALA A 3 -6.19 -10.04 -11.71
CA ALA A 3 -7.52 -9.47 -11.92
C ALA A 3 -8.44 -9.59 -10.69
N GLU A 4 -8.24 -10.62 -9.85
CA GLU A 4 -9.01 -10.79 -8.61
C GLU A 4 -8.52 -9.81 -7.55
N ASN A 5 -7.19 -9.62 -7.41
CA ASN A 5 -6.64 -8.55 -6.56
C ASN A 5 -7.25 -7.19 -6.97
N LEU A 6 -7.21 -6.86 -8.26
CA LEU A 6 -7.81 -5.61 -8.76
C LEU A 6 -9.31 -5.50 -8.47
N SER A 7 -10.07 -6.59 -8.64
CA SER A 7 -11.51 -6.62 -8.35
C SER A 7 -11.81 -6.34 -6.88
N GLU A 8 -10.98 -6.85 -5.97
CA GLU A 8 -11.09 -6.57 -4.54
C GLU A 8 -10.72 -5.12 -4.23
N GLU A 9 -9.58 -4.63 -4.74
CA GLU A 9 -9.10 -3.25 -4.58
C GLU A 9 -10.15 -2.21 -5.03
N GLU A 10 -10.75 -2.44 -6.19
CA GLU A 10 -11.78 -1.57 -6.77
C GLU A 10 -13.18 -1.80 -6.17
N GLY A 11 -13.36 -2.80 -5.30
CA GLY A 11 -14.65 -3.14 -4.70
C GLY A 11 -15.68 -3.62 -5.73
N LEU A 12 -15.23 -4.28 -6.80
CA LEU A 12 -16.09 -4.87 -7.82
C LEU A 12 -16.67 -6.22 -7.39
N SER A 13 -16.07 -6.86 -6.38
CA SER A 13 -16.54 -8.11 -5.78
C SER A 13 -17.71 -7.84 -4.80
N ASP A 14 -18.76 -8.65 -4.86
CA ASP A 14 -19.94 -8.49 -3.99
C ASP A 14 -19.54 -8.38 -2.50
N GLY A 15 -20.09 -7.39 -1.80
CA GLY A 15 -19.83 -7.16 -0.39
C GLY A 15 -18.51 -6.46 -0.04
N HIS A 16 -17.68 -6.14 -1.04
CA HIS A 16 -16.41 -5.42 -0.82
C HIS A 16 -16.60 -3.93 -1.06
N LYS A 17 -16.01 -3.12 -0.18
CA LYS A 17 -15.94 -1.66 -0.35
C LYS A 17 -14.59 -1.35 -1.00
N PRO A 18 -14.53 -0.44 -2.00
CA PRO A 18 -13.26 -0.06 -2.60
C PRO A 18 -12.25 0.36 -1.54
N HIS A 19 -11.01 -0.11 -1.63
CA HIS A 19 -9.99 0.13 -0.60
C HIS A 19 -9.71 1.63 -0.41
N ALA A 20 -9.76 2.40 -1.50
CA ALA A 20 -9.68 3.86 -1.44
C ALA A 20 -10.81 4.49 -0.58
N ALA A 21 -12.00 3.91 -0.56
CA ALA A 21 -13.09 4.39 0.28
C ALA A 21 -12.93 3.97 1.75
N LEU A 22 -12.30 2.82 2.03
CA LEU A 22 -11.88 2.43 3.38
C LEU A 22 -10.78 3.36 3.93
N TRP A 23 -9.85 3.81 3.07
CA TRP A 23 -8.83 4.79 3.47
C TRP A 23 -9.46 6.13 3.88
N LEU A 24 -10.52 6.56 3.18
CA LEU A 24 -11.27 7.77 3.55
C LEU A 24 -12.05 7.60 4.85
N ASP A 25 -12.59 6.40 5.14
CA ASP A 25 -13.17 6.10 6.45
C ASP A 25 -12.13 6.24 7.57
N PHE A 26 -10.93 5.69 7.37
CA PHE A 26 -9.82 5.87 8.31
C PHE A 26 -9.49 7.36 8.51
N ALA A 27 -9.32 8.11 7.43
CA ALA A 27 -9.00 9.53 7.51
C ALA A 27 -10.05 10.31 8.32
N ARG A 28 -11.35 10.06 8.10
CA ARG A 28 -12.43 10.64 8.91
C ARG A 28 -12.38 10.17 10.36
N GLY A 29 -12.10 8.88 10.58
CA GLY A 29 -11.98 8.28 11.91
C GLY A 29 -10.88 8.89 12.78
N ILE A 30 -9.83 9.45 12.17
CA ILE A 30 -8.77 10.20 12.86
C ILE A 30 -8.98 11.71 12.86
N GLY A 31 -10.16 12.18 12.45
CA GLY A 31 -10.56 13.59 12.51
C GLY A 31 -10.21 14.44 11.27
N ALA A 32 -9.77 13.83 10.16
CA ALA A 32 -9.54 14.57 8.93
C ALA A 32 -10.85 14.80 8.15
N GLU A 33 -10.97 15.96 7.50
CA GLU A 33 -12.07 16.23 6.58
C GLU A 33 -11.79 15.62 5.21
N GLU A 34 -12.74 14.84 4.68
CA GLU A 34 -12.57 14.17 3.38
C GLU A 34 -12.23 15.16 2.24
N ALA A 35 -12.86 16.34 2.24
CA ALA A 35 -12.57 17.37 1.23
C ALA A 35 -11.10 17.83 1.27
N GLN A 36 -10.52 17.95 2.46
CA GLN A 36 -9.10 18.30 2.63
C GLN A 36 -8.18 17.17 2.18
N VAL A 37 -8.52 15.92 2.52
CA VAL A 37 -7.76 14.74 2.08
C VAL A 37 -7.71 14.68 0.54
N ARG A 38 -8.86 14.86 -0.13
CA ARG A 38 -8.94 14.85 -1.60
C ARG A 38 -8.23 16.03 -2.26
N ALA A 39 -8.20 17.19 -1.61
CA ALA A 39 -7.53 18.39 -2.12
C ALA A 39 -6.03 18.42 -1.80
N THR A 40 -5.52 17.44 -1.04
CA THR A 40 -4.12 17.42 -0.61
C THR A 40 -3.19 17.26 -1.80
N ILE A 41 -2.22 18.17 -1.92
CA ILE A 41 -1.15 18.07 -2.91
C ILE A 41 -0.07 17.14 -2.35
N PRO A 42 0.27 16.03 -3.04
CA PRO A 42 1.34 15.15 -2.59
C PRO A 42 2.67 15.88 -2.47
N ARG A 43 3.41 15.62 -1.38
CA ARG A 43 4.79 16.12 -1.22
C ARG A 43 5.72 15.47 -2.23
N ALA A 44 6.91 16.04 -2.38
CA ALA A 44 7.92 15.53 -3.32
C ALA A 44 8.21 14.03 -3.12
N GLN A 45 8.38 13.58 -1.87
CA GLN A 45 8.67 12.18 -1.55
C GLN A 45 7.46 11.26 -1.83
N THR A 46 6.25 11.68 -1.47
CA THR A 46 5.02 10.94 -1.79
C THR A 46 4.79 10.86 -3.31
N LYS A 47 5.03 11.98 -4.02
CA LYS A 47 4.94 12.04 -5.47
C LYS A 47 5.97 11.11 -6.12
N ASN A 48 7.20 11.09 -5.60
CA ASN A 48 8.24 10.19 -6.09
C ASN A 48 7.83 8.72 -5.96
N LEU A 49 7.28 8.31 -4.81
CA LEU A 49 6.75 6.95 -4.65
C LEU A 49 5.68 6.61 -5.69
N ILE A 50 4.68 7.49 -5.87
CA ILE A 50 3.60 7.30 -6.86
C ILE A 50 4.17 7.22 -8.27
N ASP A 51 5.06 8.14 -8.65
CA ASP A 51 5.69 8.18 -9.97
C ASP A 51 6.52 6.91 -10.23
N THR A 52 7.30 6.44 -9.24
CA THR A 52 8.08 5.20 -9.33
C THR A 52 7.18 4.00 -9.55
N PHE A 53 6.12 3.86 -8.76
CA PHE A 53 5.16 2.75 -8.88
C PHE A 53 4.53 2.73 -10.28
N LEU A 54 4.05 3.88 -10.76
CA LEU A 54 3.43 4.03 -12.08
C LEU A 54 4.42 3.79 -13.23
N ARG A 55 5.68 4.19 -13.07
CA ARG A 55 6.73 3.97 -14.06
C ARG A 55 7.08 2.49 -14.16
N LEU A 56 7.33 1.82 -13.04
CA LEU A 56 7.64 0.39 -12.99
C LEU A 56 6.47 -0.45 -13.54
N SER A 57 5.24 -0.09 -13.18
CA SER A 57 4.02 -0.76 -13.68
C SER A 57 3.87 -0.70 -15.21
N ARG A 58 4.47 0.31 -15.86
CA ARG A 58 4.41 0.51 -17.31
C ARG A 58 5.69 0.04 -18.03
N GLN A 59 6.73 -0.34 -17.28
CA GLN A 59 8.03 -0.70 -17.83
C GLN A 59 7.98 -2.09 -18.48
N SER A 60 7.62 -3.11 -17.70
CA SER A 60 7.56 -4.50 -18.14
C SER A 60 6.71 -5.32 -17.16
N TYR A 61 6.29 -6.52 -17.57
CA TYR A 61 5.55 -7.42 -16.69
C TYR A 61 6.36 -7.82 -15.42
N PRO A 62 7.63 -8.24 -15.53
CA PRO A 62 8.44 -8.56 -14.35
C PRO A 62 8.65 -7.36 -13.42
N ALA A 63 8.93 -6.18 -13.97
CA ALA A 63 9.11 -4.97 -13.17
C ALA A 63 7.84 -4.58 -12.40
N ALA A 64 6.68 -4.63 -13.07
CA ALA A 64 5.39 -4.35 -12.45
C ALA A 64 5.09 -5.33 -11.30
N LEU A 65 5.35 -6.62 -11.53
CA LEU A 65 5.10 -7.67 -10.56
C LEU A 65 6.06 -7.59 -9.35
N GLY A 66 7.34 -7.31 -9.59
CA GLY A 66 8.34 -7.09 -8.54
C GLY A 66 8.01 -5.87 -7.67
N ALA A 67 7.60 -4.77 -8.30
CA ALA A 67 7.14 -3.58 -7.60
C ALA A 67 5.89 -3.87 -6.74
N LEU A 68 4.86 -4.50 -7.33
CA LEU A 68 3.63 -4.81 -6.62
C LEU A 68 3.88 -5.72 -5.41
N TYR A 69 4.65 -6.80 -5.60
CA TYR A 69 5.00 -7.73 -4.53
C TYR A 69 5.80 -7.05 -3.41
N ALA A 70 6.72 -6.14 -3.75
CA ALA A 70 7.48 -5.40 -2.75
C ALA A 70 6.58 -4.56 -1.83
N TYR A 71 5.45 -4.05 -2.34
CA TYR A 71 4.47 -3.34 -1.54
C TYR A 71 3.57 -4.30 -0.75
N GLU A 72 2.81 -5.16 -1.44
CA GLU A 72 1.78 -6.02 -0.85
C GLU A 72 2.35 -7.00 0.19
N SER A 73 3.55 -7.55 -0.03
CA SER A 73 4.14 -8.53 0.89
C SER A 73 4.45 -7.97 2.29
N GLN A 74 4.56 -6.65 2.45
CA GLN A 74 4.83 -6.00 3.72
C GLN A 74 3.55 -5.53 4.43
N MET A 75 2.47 -5.35 3.67
CA MET A 75 1.24 -4.71 4.15
C MET A 75 0.54 -5.45 5.30
N PRO A 76 0.51 -6.79 5.36
CA PRO A 76 -0.15 -7.48 6.47
C PRO A 76 0.44 -7.13 7.85
N ASP A 77 1.77 -7.20 7.98
CA ASP A 77 2.46 -6.89 9.22
C ASP A 77 2.40 -5.40 9.56
N VAL A 78 2.50 -4.54 8.55
CA VAL A 78 2.32 -3.09 8.71
C VAL A 78 0.91 -2.80 9.21
N ALA A 79 -0.11 -3.42 8.64
CA ALA A 79 -1.51 -3.20 9.00
C ALA A 79 -1.81 -3.64 10.43
N LEU A 80 -1.36 -4.82 10.84
CA LEU A 80 -1.49 -5.29 12.24
C LEU A 80 -0.79 -4.35 13.21
N THR A 81 0.42 -3.89 12.87
CA THR A 81 1.18 -2.92 13.66
C THR A 81 0.45 -1.58 13.77
N LYS A 82 -0.16 -1.11 12.67
CA LYS A 82 -0.96 0.12 12.65
C LYS A 82 -2.21 0.01 13.51
N ILE A 83 -2.95 -1.10 13.44
CA ILE A 83 -4.13 -1.33 14.29
C ILE A 83 -3.74 -1.25 15.76
N LYS A 84 -2.69 -1.99 16.16
CA LYS A 84 -2.20 -1.99 17.54
C LYS A 84 -1.82 -0.57 17.99
N GLY A 85 -1.02 0.14 17.19
CA GLY A 85 -0.57 1.49 17.53
C GLY A 85 -1.72 2.50 17.64
N LEU A 86 -2.67 2.44 16.69
CA LEU A 86 -3.87 3.30 16.68
C LEU A 86 -4.73 3.10 17.93
N GLN A 87 -4.91 1.86 18.36
CA GLN A 87 -5.71 1.53 19.55
C GLN A 87 -5.00 1.86 20.86
N GLU A 88 -3.69 1.58 20.95
CA GLU A 88 -2.90 1.76 22.18
C GLU A 88 -2.54 3.23 22.43
N PHE A 89 -2.14 3.98 21.40
CA PHE A 89 -1.57 5.32 21.57
C PHE A 89 -2.48 6.45 21.11
N TYR A 90 -3.44 6.19 20.21
CA TYR A 90 -4.27 7.23 19.60
C TYR A 90 -5.77 7.10 19.90
N GLY A 91 -6.17 6.09 20.69
CA GLY A 91 -7.57 5.90 21.11
C GLY A 91 -8.54 5.53 19.98
N ALA A 92 -8.02 5.21 18.78
CA ALA A 92 -8.82 4.83 17.61
C ALA A 92 -9.29 3.37 17.74
N ARG A 93 -10.35 3.18 18.54
CA ARG A 93 -10.98 1.86 18.81
C ARG A 93 -12.22 1.60 17.97
N ASP A 94 -12.68 2.59 17.21
CA ASP A 94 -13.77 2.40 16.24
C ASP A 94 -13.30 1.45 15.13
N GLU A 95 -14.09 0.42 14.86
CA GLU A 95 -13.84 -0.53 13.77
C GLU A 95 -13.80 0.20 12.42
N THR A 96 -14.60 1.24 12.23
CA THR A 96 -14.62 2.05 11.00
C THR A 96 -13.26 2.70 10.74
N ALA A 97 -12.62 3.20 11.80
CA ALA A 97 -11.30 3.84 11.71
C ALA A 97 -10.15 2.84 11.50
N THR A 98 -10.36 1.55 11.77
CA THR A 98 -9.32 0.51 11.63
C THR A 98 -9.57 -0.45 10.47
N ARG A 99 -10.73 -0.34 9.80
CA ARG A 99 -11.18 -1.31 8.79
C ARG A 99 -10.27 -1.43 7.57
N PHE A 100 -9.70 -0.33 7.10
CA PHE A 100 -8.71 -0.36 6.00
C PHE A 100 -7.57 -1.34 6.33
N PHE A 101 -6.97 -1.18 7.51
CA PHE A 101 -5.88 -2.03 7.97
C PHE A 101 -6.36 -3.45 8.25
N ALA A 102 -7.56 -3.64 8.81
CA ALA A 102 -8.08 -4.98 9.07
C ALA A 102 -8.26 -5.78 7.77
N VAL A 103 -8.70 -5.13 6.69
CA VAL A 103 -8.79 -5.76 5.36
C VAL A 103 -7.40 -6.12 4.85
N HIS A 104 -6.45 -5.18 4.83
CA HIS A 104 -5.09 -5.43 4.31
C HIS A 104 -4.24 -6.38 5.19
N ALA A 105 -4.63 -6.59 6.46
CA ALA A 105 -4.04 -7.64 7.30
C ALA A 105 -4.36 -9.07 6.79
N SER A 106 -5.40 -9.21 5.96
CA SER A 106 -5.85 -10.48 5.38
C SER A 106 -5.74 -10.54 3.86
N ALA A 107 -6.27 -9.55 3.14
CA ALA A 107 -6.31 -9.51 1.68
C ALA A 107 -4.90 -9.58 1.09
N ASP A 108 -3.98 -8.77 1.62
CA ASP A 108 -2.62 -8.68 1.09
C ASP A 108 -1.78 -9.94 1.34
N VAL A 109 -2.21 -10.86 2.23
CA VAL A 109 -1.62 -12.21 2.33
C VAL A 109 -1.91 -12.98 1.05
N GLU A 110 -3.17 -12.99 0.62
CA GLU A 110 -3.60 -13.66 -0.60
C GLU A 110 -3.03 -12.95 -1.84
N HIS A 111 -3.02 -11.62 -1.86
CA HIS A 111 -2.45 -10.84 -2.97
C HIS A 111 -0.96 -11.12 -3.14
N ALA A 112 -0.20 -11.08 -2.04
CA ALA A 112 1.23 -11.40 -2.05
C ALA A 112 1.48 -12.85 -2.50
N ASP A 113 0.64 -13.81 -2.10
CA ASP A 113 0.75 -15.20 -2.55
C ASP A 113 0.48 -15.34 -4.06
N VAL A 114 -0.52 -14.62 -4.60
CA VAL A 114 -0.77 -14.53 -6.05
C VAL A 114 0.44 -13.95 -6.77
N CYS A 115 0.98 -12.84 -6.27
CA CYS A 115 2.18 -12.21 -6.84
C CYS A 115 3.39 -13.15 -6.79
N ARG A 116 3.63 -13.84 -5.67
CA ARG A 116 4.71 -14.82 -5.51
C ARG A 116 4.58 -16.00 -6.48
N ALA A 117 3.36 -16.52 -6.66
CA ALA A 117 3.11 -17.61 -7.59
C ALA A 117 3.43 -17.21 -9.04
N LEU A 118 3.17 -15.96 -9.42
CA LEU A 118 3.51 -15.41 -10.73
C LEU A 118 5.01 -15.15 -10.87
N LEU A 119 5.67 -14.64 -9.82
CA LEU A 119 7.13 -14.41 -9.80
C LEU A 119 7.90 -15.73 -9.98
N ASN A 120 7.42 -16.82 -9.38
CA ASN A 120 8.04 -18.14 -9.51
C ASN A 120 7.94 -18.75 -10.92
N GLN A 121 7.19 -18.13 -11.83
CA GLN A 121 7.07 -18.56 -13.23
C GLN A 121 7.96 -17.76 -14.19
N LEU A 122 8.66 -16.74 -13.68
CA LEU A 122 9.56 -15.91 -14.47
C LEU A 122 10.81 -16.70 -14.89
N THR A 123 11.40 -16.27 -16.02
CA THR A 123 12.76 -16.69 -16.39
C THR A 123 13.79 -16.06 -15.43
N ASP A 124 15.03 -16.57 -15.43
CA ASP A 124 16.09 -16.00 -14.58
C ASP A 124 16.32 -14.51 -14.88
N ASP A 125 16.38 -14.12 -16.17
CA ASP A 125 16.55 -12.73 -16.59
C ASP A 125 15.37 -11.84 -16.13
N ASP A 126 14.14 -12.33 -16.28
CA ASP A 126 12.94 -11.62 -15.82
C ASP A 126 12.91 -11.50 -14.27
N ALA A 127 13.36 -12.54 -13.56
CA ALA A 127 13.43 -12.53 -12.11
C ALA A 127 14.45 -11.49 -11.60
N GLU A 128 15.59 -11.34 -12.27
CA GLU A 128 16.56 -10.27 -11.99
C GLU A 128 15.93 -8.87 -12.17
N GLU A 129 15.15 -8.66 -13.24
CA GLU A 129 14.44 -7.41 -13.45
C GLU A 129 13.40 -7.15 -12.34
N ALA A 130 12.63 -8.19 -11.95
CA ALA A 130 11.65 -8.08 -10.88
C ALA A 130 12.29 -7.72 -9.53
N VAL A 131 13.45 -8.31 -9.20
CA VAL A 131 14.23 -7.97 -7.99
C VAL A 131 14.71 -6.52 -8.05
N SER A 132 15.22 -6.07 -9.19
CA SER A 132 15.66 -4.67 -9.37
C SER A 132 14.52 -3.68 -9.15
N ALA A 133 13.34 -3.96 -9.72
CA ALA A 133 12.14 -3.14 -9.54
C ALA A 133 11.64 -3.14 -8.09
N ALA A 134 11.66 -4.30 -7.42
CA ALA A 134 11.28 -4.45 -6.02
C ALA A 134 12.19 -3.61 -5.10
N LEU A 135 13.50 -3.62 -5.35
CA LEU A 135 14.47 -2.81 -4.61
C LEU A 135 14.27 -1.31 -4.85
N GLU A 136 14.05 -0.91 -6.10
CA GLU A 136 13.79 0.49 -6.43
C GLU A 136 12.52 1.01 -5.73
N LEU A 137 11.43 0.25 -5.78
CA LEU A 137 10.19 0.64 -5.11
C LEU A 137 10.37 0.69 -3.59
N SER A 138 11.07 -0.29 -3.00
CA SER A 138 11.35 -0.32 -1.57
C SER A 138 12.13 0.92 -1.10
N ASN A 139 13.09 1.40 -1.90
CA ASN A 139 13.79 2.65 -1.62
C ASN A 139 12.88 3.88 -1.73
N ALA A 140 11.96 3.90 -2.71
CA ALA A 140 10.98 4.97 -2.83
C ALA A 140 9.98 4.98 -1.65
N LEU A 141 9.61 3.81 -1.14
CA LEU A 141 8.79 3.65 0.07
C LEU A 141 9.50 4.19 1.31
N LEU A 142 10.80 3.90 1.47
CA LEU A 142 11.59 4.46 2.55
C LEU A 142 11.63 5.99 2.48
N GLY A 143 11.88 6.56 1.29
CA GLY A 143 11.86 8.02 1.10
C GLY A 143 10.50 8.65 1.40
N PHE A 144 9.39 7.95 1.10
CA PHE A 144 8.06 8.38 1.52
C PHE A 144 7.92 8.47 3.05
N LEU A 145 8.46 7.49 3.79
CA LEU A 145 8.46 7.49 5.26
C LEU A 145 9.34 8.62 5.83
N ASP A 146 10.51 8.86 5.24
CA ASP A 146 11.39 9.98 5.63
C ASP A 146 10.65 11.33 5.49
N GLY A 147 9.99 11.55 4.35
CA GLY A 147 9.20 12.76 4.12
C GLY A 147 7.97 12.89 5.04
N ALA A 148 7.45 11.77 5.57
CA ALA A 148 6.40 11.80 6.59
C ALA A 148 6.97 12.19 7.98
N LEU A 149 8.16 11.69 8.32
CA LEU A 149 8.84 11.99 9.58
C LEU A 149 9.30 13.44 9.67
N GLU A 150 9.92 13.99 8.62
CA GLU A 150 10.37 15.39 8.54
C GLU A 150 9.24 16.40 8.84
N ASN A 151 8.00 16.01 8.55
CA ASN A 151 6.81 16.83 8.76
C ASN A 151 6.03 16.47 10.03
N SER A 152 6.54 15.57 10.85
CA SER A 152 5.95 15.22 12.13
C SER A 152 6.59 16.04 13.25
N ALA A 153 5.88 16.24 14.35
CA ALA A 153 6.45 16.84 15.56
C ALA A 153 7.56 15.98 16.21
N LEU A 154 7.88 14.81 15.64
CA LEU A 154 8.95 13.91 16.08
C LEU A 154 10.31 14.23 15.44
N ALA A 155 10.37 15.17 14.51
CA ALA A 155 11.62 15.62 13.88
C ALA A 155 12.39 16.69 14.69
N ALA A 156 11.99 16.94 15.95
CA ALA A 156 12.55 17.96 16.83
C ALA A 156 13.36 17.36 17.99
#